data_AF-A0A3M7Q747-F1
#
_entry.id   AF-A0A3M7Q747-F1
#
_cell.length_a   1.000
_cell.length_b   1.000
_cell.length_c   1.000
_cell.angle_alpha   90.00
_cell.angle_beta   90.00
_cell.angle_gamma   90.00
#
_symmetry.space_group_name_H-M   'P 1'
#
loop_
_entity.id
_entity.type
_entity.pdbx_description
1 polymer ?
#
loop_
_entity_poly.entity_id
_entity_poly.type
_entity_poly.pdbx_seq_one_letter_code
_entity_poly.pdbx_strand_id
1 'polypeptide(L)'
;MYTLGCQVFKKITPNIELEEEINKNNNISKNGDNYQLTDLNQVQYTQSQLLDYLYKSTGMLKLAERYDFMPDIFKLVVAIYESNRDYEQLQQTHLNIQKAYSYLAERDQRSKDKPLATFYRVSFYGKAFEQENNKVYIYKEPGNTKLFEICDRLRKVYSKRFGKKESVEILSDSRKPNELNLDTESKNYIQVTYVQPYFEENDTLESPITYFERNNNLKKFYYEVPYQMKEKDCNNDCIELQPQQHAELLNLCKRKIILETSNWFPYVKKRILVVYEKPIELNPLETAIDEIRLKIEDFESILKKKDITLLELYLQGGIMPQVHKGPLAYAEAFLDPNEFNSKYSKELKKKFKLTFKRLVDSYKKGIDLYFQLSKKITESCADVQLNSKNSAISISNQTNKYLEMYRILSEKFAELENNFRNLLLIDGDFELYQLQLNNSQLARLIMDSTTVSSSQA
;
A
#
# COMPACT_ATOMS: atom_id res chain seq x y z
N MET A 1 5.78 34.66 -24.44
CA MET A 1 6.76 33.85 -23.69
C MET A 1 6.33 33.82 -22.24
N TYR A 2 6.37 32.64 -21.59
CA TYR A 2 5.73 32.35 -20.30
C TYR A 2 6.00 33.40 -19.21
N THR A 3 5.01 34.23 -18.92
CA THR A 3 5.05 35.24 -17.85
C THR A 3 5.04 34.61 -16.45
N LEU A 4 4.70 33.32 -16.35
CA LEU A 4 4.54 32.56 -15.11
C LEU A 4 5.85 31.91 -14.59
N GLY A 5 6.98 32.03 -15.31
CA GLY A 5 8.28 31.56 -14.82
C GLY A 5 8.29 30.07 -14.45
N CYS A 6 8.71 29.71 -13.23
CA CYS A 6 8.77 28.32 -12.79
C CYS A 6 7.38 27.71 -12.46
N GLN A 7 6.37 28.55 -12.20
CA GLN A 7 5.05 28.13 -11.72
C GLN A 7 4.32 27.23 -12.73
N VAL A 8 4.64 27.35 -14.03
CA VAL A 8 4.08 26.47 -15.07
C VAL A 8 4.42 24.99 -14.84
N PHE A 9 5.49 24.70 -14.08
CA PHE A 9 5.91 23.34 -13.74
C PHE A 9 5.35 22.83 -12.40
N LYS A 10 4.59 23.64 -11.65
CA LYS A 10 4.02 23.25 -10.35
C LYS A 10 3.17 21.99 -10.42
N LYS A 11 2.40 21.84 -11.51
CA LYS A 11 1.57 20.64 -11.75
C LYS A 11 2.39 19.36 -11.86
N ILE A 12 3.64 19.47 -12.31
CA ILE A 12 4.55 18.34 -12.46
C ILE A 12 5.20 18.03 -11.13
N THR A 13 5.68 19.05 -10.41
CA THR A 13 6.21 18.87 -9.07
C THR A 13 6.03 20.13 -8.20
N PRO A 14 5.47 20.00 -6.98
CA PRO A 14 5.38 21.10 -6.03
C PRO A 14 6.76 21.59 -5.55
N ASN A 15 7.81 20.77 -5.72
CA ASN A 15 9.17 21.12 -5.34
C ASN A 15 9.68 22.37 -6.06
N ILE A 16 9.15 22.70 -7.25
CA ILE A 16 9.65 23.81 -8.05
C ILE A 16 9.54 25.16 -7.31
N GLU A 17 8.46 25.36 -6.55
CA GLU A 17 8.23 26.59 -5.80
C GLU A 17 9.18 26.69 -4.61
N LEU A 18 9.36 25.60 -3.86
CA LEU A 18 10.31 25.56 -2.73
C LEU A 18 11.74 25.87 -3.17
N GLU A 19 12.19 25.27 -4.29
CA GLU A 19 13.53 25.52 -4.81
C GLU A 19 13.69 26.95 -5.31
N GLU A 20 12.66 27.54 -5.92
CA GLU A 20 12.70 28.94 -6.34
C GLU A 20 12.81 29.88 -5.13
N GLU A 21 12.03 29.64 -4.07
CA GLU A 21 12.09 30.42 -2.83
C GLU A 21 13.46 30.31 -2.14
N ILE A 22 14.02 29.11 -2.04
CA ILE A 22 15.36 28.89 -1.46
C ILE A 22 16.42 29.64 -2.25
N ASN A 23 16.36 29.60 -3.59
CA ASN A 23 17.31 30.30 -4.44
C ASN A 23 17.18 31.83 -4.32
N LYS A 24 15.96 32.37 -4.24
CA LYS A 24 15.72 33.79 -3.97
C LYS A 24 16.32 34.21 -2.63
N ASN A 25 16.10 33.44 -1.56
CA ASN A 25 16.58 33.76 -0.22
C ASN A 25 18.11 33.64 -0.09
N ASN A 26 18.72 32.63 -0.72
CA ASN A 26 20.18 32.47 -0.72
C ASN A 26 20.90 33.63 -1.43
N ASN A 27 20.28 34.20 -2.46
CA ASN A 27 20.81 35.37 -3.17
C ASN A 27 20.67 36.68 -2.38
N ILE A 28 19.85 36.71 -1.32
CA ILE A 28 19.66 37.89 -0.45
C ILE A 28 20.66 37.91 0.72
N SER A 29 21.29 36.77 1.06
CA SER A 29 22.15 36.65 2.26
C SER A 29 23.67 36.88 2.05
N LYS A 30 24.11 37.39 0.90
CA LYS A 30 25.51 37.76 0.68
C LYS A 30 25.64 39.13 0.04
N ASN A 31 25.55 40.17 0.87
CA ASN A 31 26.45 41.32 0.95
C ASN A 31 25.72 42.48 1.62
N GLY A 32 26.30 42.99 2.70
CA GLY A 32 25.92 44.28 3.24
C GLY A 32 25.99 45.35 2.15
N ASP A 33 24.92 46.12 2.07
CA ASP A 33 24.82 47.49 1.57
C ASP A 33 25.22 47.81 0.12
N ASN A 34 25.33 46.83 -0.79
CA ASN A 34 25.34 47.12 -2.22
C ASN A 34 24.56 46.06 -3.01
N TYR A 35 23.39 46.46 -3.53
CA TYR A 35 22.60 45.68 -4.48
C TYR A 35 23.34 45.60 -5.83
N GLN A 36 24.22 44.63 -5.98
CA GLN A 36 24.60 44.10 -7.28
C GLN A 36 24.19 42.63 -7.32
N LEU A 37 23.27 42.29 -8.24
CA LEU A 37 22.99 40.92 -8.63
C LEU A 37 24.31 40.25 -9.00
N THR A 38 24.84 39.40 -8.12
CA THR A 38 26.08 38.66 -8.37
C THR A 38 25.87 37.68 -9.53
N ASP A 39 26.49 37.96 -10.67
CA ASP A 39 26.94 37.05 -11.73
C ASP A 39 26.04 35.85 -12.12
N LEU A 40 24.76 36.10 -12.42
CA LEU A 40 24.03 35.29 -13.41
C LEU A 40 24.23 35.80 -14.86
N ASN A 41 25.00 36.88 -15.02
CA ASN A 41 25.31 37.48 -16.30
C ASN A 41 26.46 36.74 -17.00
N GLN A 42 26.16 35.62 -17.68
CA GLN A 42 26.87 35.19 -18.91
C GLN A 42 26.29 33.96 -19.64
N VAL A 43 25.16 33.38 -19.20
CA VAL A 43 24.47 32.35 -20.00
C VAL A 43 23.23 32.98 -20.63
N GLN A 44 23.31 33.35 -21.90
CA GLN A 44 22.13 33.72 -22.67
C GLN A 44 21.27 32.48 -22.88
N TYR A 45 20.19 32.35 -22.12
CA TYR A 45 19.19 31.31 -22.33
C TYR A 45 18.34 31.65 -23.55
N THR A 46 18.35 30.78 -24.56
CA THR A 46 17.56 30.97 -25.79
C THR A 46 16.29 30.12 -25.77
N GLN A 47 15.31 30.51 -26.59
CA GLN A 47 14.08 29.73 -26.79
C GLN A 47 14.38 28.31 -27.31
N SER A 48 15.40 28.16 -28.16
CA SER A 48 15.86 26.86 -28.66
C SER A 48 16.43 25.98 -27.53
N GLN A 49 17.21 26.55 -26.62
CA GLN A 49 17.70 25.80 -25.44
C GLN A 49 16.56 25.38 -24.52
N LEU A 50 15.56 26.24 -24.32
CA LEU A 50 14.37 25.87 -23.56
C LEU A 50 13.62 24.70 -24.21
N LEU A 51 13.42 24.73 -25.53
CA LEU A 51 12.83 23.62 -26.28
C LEU A 51 13.62 22.32 -26.08
N ASP A 52 14.96 22.37 -26.18
CA ASP A 52 15.81 21.22 -25.94
C ASP A 52 15.63 20.64 -24.53
N TYR A 53 15.56 21.48 -23.51
CA TYR A 53 15.32 21.03 -22.13
C TYR A 53 13.93 20.42 -21.96
N LEU A 54 12.89 21.01 -22.57
CA LEU A 54 11.53 20.45 -22.54
C LEU A 54 11.51 19.06 -23.20
N TYR A 55 12.11 18.89 -24.38
CA TYR A 55 12.19 17.58 -25.03
C TYR A 55 13.01 16.56 -24.23
N LYS A 56 14.19 16.95 -23.73
CA LYS A 56 15.00 16.10 -22.85
C LYS A 56 14.20 15.64 -21.63
N SER A 57 13.40 16.53 -21.03
CA SER A 57 12.55 16.18 -19.89
C SER A 57 11.50 15.13 -20.24
N THR A 58 10.85 15.22 -21.41
CA THR A 58 9.88 14.19 -21.85
C THR A 58 10.54 12.83 -22.10
N GLY A 59 11.76 12.82 -22.64
CA GLY A 59 12.56 11.60 -22.76
C GLY A 59 12.87 10.95 -21.41
N MET A 60 13.25 11.76 -20.41
CA MET A 60 13.50 11.28 -19.05
C MET A 60 12.22 10.80 -18.34
N LEU A 61 11.11 11.51 -18.51
CA LEU A 61 9.80 11.09 -18.00
C LEU A 61 9.36 9.75 -18.57
N LYS A 62 9.58 9.54 -19.88
CA LYS A 62 9.34 8.25 -20.54
C LYS A 62 10.18 7.12 -19.93
N LEU A 63 11.49 7.35 -19.74
CA LEU A 63 12.38 6.37 -19.09
C LEU A 63 11.98 6.08 -17.63
N ALA A 64 11.39 7.05 -16.95
CA ALA A 64 10.87 6.91 -15.59
C ALA A 64 9.46 6.30 -15.52
N GLU A 65 8.87 5.91 -16.67
CA GLU A 65 7.49 5.42 -16.79
C GLU A 65 6.42 6.43 -16.29
N ARG A 66 6.71 7.74 -16.36
CA ARG A 66 5.84 8.83 -15.90
C ARG A 66 5.22 9.59 -17.07
N TYR A 67 4.40 8.87 -17.83
CA TYR A 67 3.74 9.41 -19.01
C TYR A 67 2.68 10.46 -18.67
N ASP A 68 2.16 10.44 -17.43
CA ASP A 68 1.12 11.36 -16.94
C ASP A 68 1.53 12.83 -17.04
N PHE A 69 2.83 13.15 -16.89
CA PHE A 69 3.34 14.52 -16.96
C PHE A 69 3.74 14.98 -18.37
N MET A 70 3.88 14.06 -19.32
CA MET A 70 4.34 14.40 -20.67
C MET A 70 3.38 15.37 -21.38
N PRO A 71 2.04 15.23 -21.30
CA PRO A 71 1.12 16.19 -21.91
C PRO A 71 1.30 17.61 -21.40
N ASP A 72 1.57 17.81 -20.11
CA ASP A 72 1.76 19.15 -19.54
C ASP A 72 3.05 19.81 -20.03
N ILE A 73 4.13 19.03 -20.23
CA ILE A 73 5.35 19.53 -20.89
C ILE A 73 5.08 19.84 -22.38
N PHE A 74 4.41 18.94 -23.10
CA PHE A 74 4.17 19.14 -24.53
C PHE A 74 3.26 20.34 -24.81
N LYS A 75 2.32 20.69 -23.93
CA LYS A 75 1.57 21.96 -24.04
C LYS A 75 2.51 23.17 -24.14
N LEU A 76 3.63 23.14 -23.39
CA LEU A 76 4.61 24.23 -23.43
C LEU A 76 5.38 24.25 -24.77
N VAL A 77 5.68 23.08 -25.31
CA VAL A 77 6.35 22.91 -26.59
C VAL A 77 5.45 23.34 -27.76
N VAL A 78 4.17 22.93 -27.73
CA VAL A 78 3.17 23.29 -28.75
C VAL A 78 3.04 24.80 -28.87
N ALA A 79 2.85 25.52 -27.76
CA ALA A 79 2.72 26.97 -27.81
C ALA A 79 3.95 27.69 -28.39
N ILE A 80 5.15 27.11 -28.21
CA ILE A 80 6.38 27.63 -28.86
C ILE A 80 6.30 27.41 -30.38
N TYR A 81 6.03 26.19 -30.84
CA TYR A 81 6.00 25.93 -32.28
C TYR A 81 4.85 26.59 -33.01
N GLU A 82 3.69 26.79 -32.36
CA GLU A 82 2.59 27.61 -32.89
C GLU A 82 3.04 29.05 -33.14
N SER A 83 3.76 29.65 -32.17
CA SER A 83 4.27 31.01 -32.32
C SER A 83 5.28 31.14 -33.47
N ASN A 84 6.05 30.08 -33.72
CA ASN A 84 7.02 30.02 -34.82
C ASN A 84 6.41 29.55 -36.16
N ARG A 85 5.13 29.12 -36.17
CA ARG A 85 4.46 28.48 -37.33
C ARG A 85 5.21 27.25 -37.87
N ASP A 86 5.85 26.50 -36.97
CA ASP A 86 6.57 25.26 -37.32
C ASP A 86 5.61 24.07 -37.31
N TYR A 87 4.88 23.90 -38.41
CA TYR A 87 3.82 22.90 -38.54
C TYR A 87 4.35 21.46 -38.58
N GLU A 88 5.58 21.26 -39.03
CA GLU A 88 6.23 19.94 -39.03
C GLU A 88 6.47 19.46 -37.60
N GLN A 89 7.07 20.31 -36.76
CA GLN A 89 7.32 19.98 -35.37
C GLN A 89 6.03 19.91 -34.54
N LEU A 90 5.00 20.68 -34.89
CA LEU A 90 3.67 20.55 -34.29
C LEU A 90 3.07 19.16 -34.56
N GLN A 91 3.07 18.70 -35.81
CA GLN A 91 2.58 17.37 -36.16
C GLN A 91 3.30 16.29 -35.34
N GLN A 92 4.63 16.35 -35.27
CA GLN A 92 5.44 15.40 -34.53
C GLN A 92 5.18 15.44 -33.01
N THR A 93 4.93 16.63 -32.46
CA THR A 93 4.61 16.83 -31.04
C THR A 93 3.25 16.26 -30.69
N HIS A 94 2.22 16.48 -31.52
CA HIS A 94 0.89 15.88 -31.32
C HIS A 94 0.92 14.34 -31.41
N LEU A 95 1.73 13.77 -32.30
CA LEU A 95 1.95 12.32 -32.34
C LEU A 95 2.57 11.80 -31.03
N ASN A 96 3.47 12.56 -30.40
CA ASN A 96 4.05 12.18 -29.11
C ASN A 96 3.04 12.30 -27.95
N ILE A 97 2.16 13.30 -27.98
CA ILE A 97 1.04 13.42 -27.03
C ILE A 97 0.10 12.21 -27.16
N GLN A 98 -0.29 11.84 -28.39
CA GLN A 98 -1.11 10.66 -28.65
C GLN A 98 -0.46 9.41 -28.05
N LYS A 99 0.82 9.16 -28.34
CA LYS A 99 1.57 8.01 -27.81
C LYS A 99 1.59 7.99 -26.28
N ALA A 100 1.72 9.14 -25.62
CA ALA A 100 1.68 9.21 -24.16
C ALA A 100 0.32 8.78 -23.61
N TYR A 101 -0.79 9.28 -24.18
CA TYR A 101 -2.13 8.87 -23.75
C TYR A 101 -2.45 7.42 -24.07
N SER A 102 -2.02 6.89 -25.22
CA SER A 102 -2.14 5.46 -25.53
C SER A 102 -1.49 4.59 -24.46
N TYR A 103 -0.29 4.96 -23.99
CA TYR A 103 0.38 4.24 -22.91
C TYR A 103 -0.42 4.28 -21.59
N LEU A 104 -0.97 5.44 -21.24
CA LEU A 104 -1.78 5.59 -20.02
C LEU A 104 -3.05 4.73 -20.07
N ALA A 105 -3.75 4.73 -21.21
CA ALA A 105 -4.93 3.90 -21.41
C ALA A 105 -4.61 2.40 -21.31
N GLU A 106 -3.48 1.96 -21.88
CA GLU A 106 -3.02 0.57 -21.77
C GLU A 106 -2.61 0.19 -20.34
N ARG A 107 -1.96 1.10 -19.60
CA ARG A 107 -1.56 0.88 -18.20
C ARG A 107 -2.79 0.58 -17.34
N ASP A 108 -3.83 1.39 -17.47
CA ASP A 108 -5.03 1.29 -16.66
C ASP A 108 -5.81 -0.01 -16.95
N GLN A 109 -5.74 -0.54 -18.17
CA GLN A 109 -6.33 -1.82 -18.54
C GLN A 109 -5.58 -3.04 -17.99
N ARG A 110 -4.25 -2.96 -17.87
CA ARG A 110 -3.41 -4.14 -17.56
C ARG A 110 -3.49 -4.59 -16.10
N SER A 111 -4.21 -3.88 -15.21
CA SER A 111 -4.30 -4.20 -13.77
C SER A 111 -2.92 -4.46 -13.13
N LYS A 112 -1.87 -3.82 -13.64
CA LYS A 112 -0.51 -3.99 -13.14
C LYS A 112 -0.30 -2.96 -12.03
N ASP A 113 -0.67 -3.34 -10.81
CA ASP A 113 -0.30 -2.65 -9.57
C ASP A 113 1.21 -2.76 -9.26
N LYS A 114 2.06 -2.72 -10.30
CA LYS A 114 3.50 -2.68 -10.10
C LYS A 114 3.86 -1.27 -9.63
N PRO A 115 4.39 -1.10 -8.42
CA PRO A 115 4.78 0.21 -7.94
C PRO A 115 5.99 0.72 -8.73
N LEU A 116 6.03 2.02 -9.04
CA LEU A 116 7.20 2.65 -9.67
C LEU A 116 8.39 2.74 -8.71
N ALA A 117 8.12 2.68 -7.40
CA ALA A 117 9.12 2.75 -6.36
C ALA A 117 8.68 2.06 -5.07
N THR A 118 9.67 1.64 -4.29
CA THR A 118 9.52 1.23 -2.89
C THR A 118 10.20 2.27 -2.01
N PHE A 119 9.66 2.49 -0.81
CA PHE A 119 10.14 3.52 0.09
C PHE A 119 10.60 2.89 1.41
N TYR A 120 11.71 3.43 1.94
CA TYR A 120 12.30 2.99 3.19
C TYR A 120 12.64 4.18 4.08
N ARG A 121 12.22 4.15 5.33
CA ARG A 121 12.79 4.99 6.38
C ARG A 121 14.20 4.49 6.68
N VAL A 122 15.18 5.38 6.64
CA VAL A 122 16.57 5.10 6.99
C VAL A 122 17.03 6.11 8.03
N SER A 123 17.48 5.63 9.18
CA SER A 123 18.01 6.46 10.27
C SER A 123 19.44 6.05 10.59
N PHE A 124 20.28 7.03 10.92
CA PHE A 124 21.70 6.84 11.18
C PHE A 124 22.03 7.16 12.63
N TYR A 125 22.80 6.30 13.30
CA TYR A 125 23.24 6.51 14.69
C TYR A 125 24.72 6.14 14.82
N GLY A 126 25.53 6.99 15.42
CA GLY A 126 26.97 6.78 15.61
C GLY A 126 27.79 8.01 15.21
N LYS A 127 28.90 8.24 15.92
CA LYS A 127 29.72 9.45 15.76
C LYS A 127 30.28 9.62 14.34
N ALA A 128 30.57 8.52 13.63
CA ALA A 128 31.14 8.57 12.28
C ALA A 128 30.18 9.10 11.20
N PHE A 129 28.88 9.17 11.50
CA PHE A 129 27.90 9.78 10.61
C PHE A 129 27.94 11.31 10.62
N GLU A 130 28.63 11.94 11.58
CA GLU A 130 28.79 13.38 11.69
C GLU A 130 27.43 14.12 11.61
N GLN A 131 27.25 14.95 10.58
CA GLN A 131 26.02 15.71 10.33
C GLN A 131 24.81 14.82 10.02
N GLU A 132 25.01 13.56 9.66
CA GLU A 132 23.95 12.59 9.39
C GLU A 132 23.50 11.86 10.67
N ASN A 133 24.24 11.97 11.77
CA ASN A 133 23.90 11.33 13.03
C ASN A 133 22.52 11.80 13.52
N ASN A 134 21.69 10.85 13.96
CA ASN A 134 20.31 11.04 14.42
C ASN A 134 19.34 11.63 13.37
N LYS A 135 19.75 11.73 12.09
CA LYS A 135 18.84 12.12 11.00
C LYS A 135 18.08 10.93 10.44
N VAL A 136 16.82 11.20 10.08
CA VAL A 136 15.91 10.24 9.47
C VAL A 136 15.60 10.70 8.05
N TYR A 137 15.70 9.77 7.11
CA TYR A 137 15.43 10.03 5.69
C TYR A 137 14.41 9.02 5.18
N ILE A 138 13.63 9.42 4.18
CA ILE A 138 12.93 8.48 3.31
C ILE A 138 13.81 8.25 2.07
N TYR A 139 14.09 6.99 1.77
CA TYR A 139 14.81 6.53 0.58
C TYR A 139 13.81 6.00 -0.45
N LYS A 140 13.95 6.44 -1.69
CA LYS A 140 13.20 5.94 -2.84
C LYS A 140 14.04 4.92 -3.61
N GLU A 141 13.62 3.67 -3.60
CA GLU A 141 14.22 2.56 -4.33
C GLU A 141 13.41 2.21 -5.59
N PRO A 142 14.04 1.67 -6.65
CA PRO A 142 13.36 1.36 -7.91
C PRO A 142 12.45 0.13 -7.80
N GLY A 143 11.21 0.23 -8.27
CA GLY A 143 10.29 -0.91 -8.35
C GLY A 143 10.10 -1.63 -7.00
N ASN A 144 10.23 -2.96 -7.00
CA ASN A 144 9.97 -3.84 -5.85
C ASN A 144 11.24 -4.23 -5.06
N THR A 145 12.24 -3.34 -4.96
CA THR A 145 13.44 -3.57 -4.14
C THR A 145 13.06 -4.05 -2.75
N LYS A 146 13.63 -5.18 -2.31
CA LYS A 146 13.34 -5.80 -1.02
C LYS A 146 14.19 -5.20 0.11
N LEU A 147 13.69 -5.32 1.35
CA LEU A 147 14.35 -4.78 2.53
C LEU A 147 15.80 -5.27 2.67
N PHE A 148 16.05 -6.56 2.42
CA PHE A 148 17.41 -7.10 2.50
C PHE A 148 18.37 -6.47 1.49
N GLU A 149 17.90 -6.11 0.29
CA GLU A 149 18.73 -5.52 -0.77
C GLU A 149 19.24 -4.14 -0.36
N ILE A 150 18.36 -3.28 0.15
CA ILE A 150 18.75 -1.96 0.65
C ILE A 150 19.61 -2.07 1.91
N CYS A 151 19.30 -2.97 2.84
CA CYS A 151 20.10 -3.19 4.05
C CYS A 151 21.54 -3.62 3.70
N ASP A 152 21.69 -4.59 2.79
CA ASP A 152 23.00 -5.07 2.34
C ASP A 152 23.77 -3.97 1.59
N ARG A 153 23.10 -3.22 0.70
CA ARG A 153 23.70 -2.10 -0.04
C ARG A 153 24.20 -1.01 0.91
N LEU A 154 23.38 -0.58 1.87
CA LEU A 154 23.76 0.46 2.83
C LEU A 154 24.91 -0.03 3.72
N ARG A 155 24.83 -1.25 4.25
CA ARG A 155 25.93 -1.85 5.03
C ARG A 155 27.24 -1.80 4.25
N LYS A 156 27.27 -2.31 3.01
CA LYS A 156 28.46 -2.32 2.16
C LYS A 156 29.02 -0.92 1.89
N VAL A 157 28.15 0.04 1.56
CA VAL A 157 28.57 1.42 1.26
C VAL A 157 29.22 2.08 2.47
N TYR A 158 28.60 1.98 3.65
CA TYR A 158 29.11 2.64 4.84
C TYR A 158 30.28 1.89 5.48
N SER A 159 30.31 0.55 5.45
CA SER A 159 31.49 -0.22 5.88
C SER A 159 32.72 0.10 5.02
N LYS A 160 32.54 0.34 3.72
CA LYS A 160 33.63 0.79 2.84
C LYS A 160 34.08 2.21 3.18
N ARG A 161 33.14 3.09 3.55
CA ARG A 161 33.42 4.50 3.89
C ARG A 161 34.17 4.65 5.21
N PHE A 162 33.75 3.94 6.25
CA PHE A 162 34.32 4.05 7.60
C PHE A 162 35.52 3.11 7.82
N GLY A 163 35.68 2.09 6.98
CA GLY A 163 36.77 1.12 7.07
C GLY A 163 36.56 0.07 8.16
N LYS A 164 37.54 -0.81 8.34
CA LYS A 164 37.42 -2.01 9.22
C LYS A 164 37.35 -1.70 10.73
N LYS A 165 37.71 -0.48 11.14
CA LYS A 165 37.79 -0.10 12.57
C LYS A 165 36.43 0.27 13.15
N GLU A 166 35.47 0.64 12.31
CA GLU A 166 34.15 1.11 12.74
C GLU A 166 33.08 0.19 12.14
N SER A 167 32.57 -0.74 12.96
CA SER A 167 31.58 -1.71 12.49
C SER A 167 30.24 -1.03 12.19
N VAL A 168 29.66 -1.35 11.03
CA VAL A 168 28.31 -0.91 10.64
C VAL A 168 27.31 -2.04 10.86
N GLU A 169 26.34 -1.82 11.74
CA GLU A 169 25.27 -2.77 12.06
C GLU A 169 23.92 -2.27 11.52
N ILE A 170 23.10 -3.20 11.04
CA ILE A 170 21.74 -2.90 10.61
C ILE A 170 20.79 -3.23 11.75
N LEU A 171 20.00 -2.25 12.19
CA LEU A 171 18.95 -2.45 13.17
C LEU A 171 17.68 -2.95 12.48
N SER A 172 17.25 -4.15 12.83
CA SER A 172 16.03 -4.78 12.28
C SER A 172 14.75 -4.34 12.97
N ASP A 173 14.83 -3.89 14.22
CA ASP A 173 13.68 -3.36 14.96
C ASP A 173 13.25 -2.03 14.34
N SER A 174 11.96 -1.85 14.10
CA SER A 174 11.39 -0.60 13.56
C SER A 174 11.18 0.46 14.63
N ARG A 175 11.14 0.08 15.92
CA ARG A 175 10.99 1.00 17.06
C ARG A 175 12.15 1.96 17.12
N LYS A 176 11.90 3.21 17.52
CA LYS A 176 12.98 4.17 17.77
C LYS A 176 13.93 3.58 18.82
N PRO A 177 15.22 3.36 18.50
CA PRO A 177 16.17 2.82 19.46
C PRO A 177 16.32 3.76 20.64
N ASN A 178 16.51 3.20 21.84
CA ASN A 178 17.00 3.98 22.95
C ASN A 178 18.50 4.23 22.73
N GLU A 179 18.88 5.47 22.41
CA GLU A 179 20.29 5.84 22.13
C GLU A 179 21.22 5.48 23.30
N LEU A 180 20.72 5.47 24.54
CA LEU A 180 21.49 5.07 25.73
C LEU A 180 21.87 3.58 25.73
N ASN A 181 21.11 2.75 25.02
CA ASN A 181 21.36 1.31 24.93
C ASN A 181 22.21 0.93 23.70
N LEU A 182 22.51 1.89 22.83
CA LEU A 182 23.35 1.68 21.66
C LEU A 182 24.80 2.06 21.99
N ASP A 183 25.74 1.19 21.64
CA ASP A 183 27.17 1.50 21.72
C ASP A 183 27.57 2.40 20.53
N THR A 184 27.09 3.64 20.55
CA THR A 184 27.37 4.65 19.51
C THR A 184 28.78 5.22 19.59
N GLU A 185 29.56 4.79 20.59
CA GLU A 185 30.97 5.17 20.75
C GLU A 185 31.87 4.29 19.89
N SER A 186 31.61 2.98 19.85
CA SER A 186 32.42 2.02 19.09
C SER A 186 31.77 1.54 17.79
N LYS A 187 30.45 1.69 17.65
CA LYS A 187 29.68 1.18 16.50
C LYS A 187 28.85 2.25 15.81
N ASN A 188 28.57 1.97 14.54
CA ASN A 188 27.67 2.75 13.70
C ASN A 188 26.45 1.90 13.34
N TYR A 189 25.26 2.43 13.56
CA TYR A 189 24.01 1.74 13.31
C TYR A 189 23.23 2.42 12.20
N ILE A 190 22.64 1.60 11.33
CA ILE A 190 21.67 2.05 10.33
C ILE A 190 20.37 1.30 10.58
N GLN A 191 19.32 2.02 10.90
CA GLN A 191 17.98 1.46 11.00
C GLN A 191 17.27 1.61 9.67
N VAL A 192 16.73 0.51 9.15
CA VAL A 192 16.00 0.50 7.88
C VAL A 192 14.62 -0.10 8.10
N THR A 193 13.57 0.62 7.72
CA THR A 193 12.18 0.18 7.89
C THR A 193 11.41 0.46 6.61
N TYR A 194 10.67 -0.53 6.11
CA TYR A 194 9.76 -0.32 4.98
C TYR A 194 8.66 0.68 5.36
N VAL A 195 8.35 1.61 4.46
CA VAL A 195 7.26 2.57 4.63
C VAL A 195 6.35 2.58 3.41
N GLN A 196 5.08 2.92 3.64
CA GLN A 196 4.10 3.12 2.59
C GLN A 196 3.77 4.60 2.45
N PRO A 197 3.40 5.10 1.26
CA PRO A 197 2.83 6.43 1.13
C PRO A 197 1.58 6.57 2.02
N TYR A 198 1.47 7.70 2.72
CA TYR A 198 0.35 8.01 3.59
C TYR A 198 -0.59 9.02 2.92
N PHE A 199 -1.88 8.70 2.90
CA PHE A 199 -2.96 9.57 2.43
C PHE A 199 -3.89 9.86 3.61
N GLU A 200 -4.37 11.09 3.73
CA GLU A 200 -5.29 11.45 4.81
C GLU A 200 -6.68 10.88 4.52
N GLU A 201 -7.50 10.71 5.56
CA GLU A 201 -8.86 10.17 5.39
C GLU A 201 -9.68 11.04 4.43
N ASN A 202 -9.53 12.37 4.49
CA ASN A 202 -10.17 13.31 3.56
C ASN A 202 -9.84 13.02 2.09
N ASP A 203 -8.58 12.69 1.79
CA ASP A 203 -8.13 12.37 0.43
C ASP A 203 -8.85 11.12 -0.11
N THR A 204 -9.17 10.17 0.77
CA THR A 204 -9.85 8.92 0.40
C THR A 204 -11.38 9.02 0.36
N LEU A 205 -11.95 10.04 0.99
CA LEU A 205 -13.41 10.26 1.03
C LEU A 205 -13.93 10.91 -0.26
N GLU A 206 -13.14 11.78 -0.89
CA GLU A 206 -13.54 12.46 -2.12
C GLU A 206 -13.45 11.54 -3.35
N SER A 207 -12.44 10.70 -3.43
CA SER A 207 -12.29 9.72 -4.50
C SER A 207 -11.32 8.58 -4.15
N PRO A 208 -11.41 7.41 -4.81
CA PRO A 208 -10.44 6.35 -4.63
C PRO A 208 -9.04 6.80 -5.09
N ILE A 209 -8.02 6.57 -4.25
CA ILE A 209 -6.63 6.91 -4.59
C ILE A 209 -6.18 6.12 -5.84
N THR A 210 -5.92 6.86 -6.90
CA THR A 210 -5.53 6.38 -8.24
C THR A 210 -4.09 5.89 -8.28
N TYR A 211 -3.72 5.16 -9.34
CA TYR A 211 -2.33 4.77 -9.58
C TYR A 211 -1.39 5.98 -9.65
N PHE A 212 -1.87 7.09 -10.23
CA PHE A 212 -1.11 8.32 -10.33
C PHE A 212 -0.77 8.89 -8.95
N GLU A 213 -1.77 9.10 -8.09
CA GLU A 213 -1.59 9.66 -6.74
C GLU A 213 -0.70 8.76 -5.86
N ARG A 214 -0.80 7.43 -6.02
CA ARG A 214 0.07 6.47 -5.31
C ARG A 214 1.55 6.60 -5.61
N ASN A 215 1.91 7.23 -6.73
CA ASN A 215 3.29 7.22 -7.24
C ASN A 215 3.89 8.62 -7.47
N ASN A 216 3.08 9.68 -7.40
CA ASN A 216 3.46 11.04 -7.79
C ASN A 216 3.16 12.03 -6.67
N ASN A 217 4.05 13.01 -6.49
CA ASN A 217 3.93 14.08 -5.50
C ASN A 217 3.65 13.57 -4.08
N LEU A 218 4.41 12.57 -3.65
CA LEU A 218 4.28 11.94 -2.34
C LEU A 218 5.12 12.69 -1.29
N LYS A 219 4.50 13.14 -0.20
CA LYS A 219 5.19 13.85 0.89
C LYS A 219 5.17 13.12 2.23
N LYS A 220 4.11 12.35 2.47
CA LYS A 220 3.85 11.67 3.74
C LYS A 220 3.98 10.17 3.55
N PHE A 221 4.56 9.52 4.54
CA PHE A 221 4.81 8.08 4.58
C PHE A 221 4.44 7.55 5.95
N TYR A 222 4.18 6.26 6.08
CA TYR A 222 3.97 5.64 7.38
C TYR A 222 4.58 4.25 7.48
N TYR A 223 4.87 3.85 8.71
CA TYR A 223 5.12 2.47 9.10
C TYR A 223 4.35 2.14 10.38
N GLU A 224 4.20 0.86 10.65
CA GLU A 224 3.41 0.35 11.76
C GLU A 224 4.30 -0.41 12.75
N VAL A 225 4.01 -0.25 14.03
CA VAL A 225 4.73 -0.90 15.12
C VAL A 225 3.68 -1.53 16.04
N PRO A 226 3.61 -2.87 16.13
CA PRO A 226 2.76 -3.53 17.11
C PRO A 226 3.35 -3.36 18.52
N TYR A 227 2.48 -3.22 19.51
CA TYR A 227 2.86 -3.21 20.92
C TYR A 227 1.74 -3.79 21.77
N GLN A 228 2.06 -4.27 22.97
CA GLN A 228 1.06 -4.77 23.91
C GLN A 228 0.77 -3.70 24.96
N MET A 229 -0.50 -3.52 25.32
CA MET A 229 -0.85 -2.69 26.49
C MET A 229 -0.18 -3.27 27.73
N LYS A 230 0.50 -2.43 28.50
CA LYS A 230 0.96 -2.80 29.85
C LYS A 230 -0.16 -2.48 30.83
N GLU A 231 -0.29 -3.29 31.88
CA GLU A 231 -1.27 -3.09 32.96
C GLU A 231 -1.27 -1.62 33.46
N LYS A 232 -0.10 -1.01 33.64
CA LYS A 232 0.05 0.34 34.23
C LYS A 232 -0.39 1.54 33.38
N ASP A 233 -0.69 1.36 32.09
CA ASP A 233 -1.17 2.45 31.22
C ASP A 233 -2.70 2.58 31.25
N CYS A 234 -3.38 1.73 32.02
CA CYS A 234 -4.78 1.89 32.39
C CYS A 234 -4.85 2.73 33.67
N ASN A 235 -5.56 3.86 33.65
CA ASN A 235 -5.92 4.56 34.88
C ASN A 235 -6.67 3.59 35.81
N ASN A 236 -6.01 3.10 36.87
CA ASN A 236 -6.52 2.33 38.03
C ASN A 236 -7.49 1.14 37.84
N ASP A 237 -7.85 0.73 36.62
CA ASP A 237 -8.82 -0.36 36.38
C ASP A 237 -8.15 -1.60 35.77
N CYS A 238 -7.01 -2.03 36.34
CA CYS A 238 -6.42 -3.32 36.02
C CYS A 238 -7.17 -4.40 36.79
N ILE A 239 -8.29 -4.87 36.22
CA ILE A 239 -8.81 -6.18 36.55
C ILE A 239 -7.70 -7.17 36.14
N GLU A 240 -7.25 -8.02 37.08
CA GLU A 240 -6.46 -9.19 36.76
C GLU A 240 -7.12 -9.89 35.58
N LEU A 241 -6.54 -9.76 34.38
CA LEU A 241 -7.00 -10.53 33.24
C LEU A 241 -6.68 -11.99 33.58
N GLN A 242 -7.67 -12.71 34.11
CA GLN A 242 -7.69 -14.16 34.09
C GLN A 242 -7.28 -14.63 32.68
N PRO A 243 -6.76 -15.86 32.48
CA PRO A 243 -6.37 -16.33 31.16
C PRO A 243 -7.57 -16.33 30.20
N GLN A 244 -7.83 -15.18 29.58
CA GLN A 244 -8.92 -14.99 28.65
C GLN A 244 -8.50 -15.70 27.37
N GLN A 245 -9.37 -16.56 26.86
CA GLN A 245 -9.27 -17.03 25.49
C GLN A 245 -9.13 -15.77 24.63
N HIS A 246 -8.00 -15.63 23.92
CA HIS A 246 -7.63 -14.47 23.10
C HIS A 246 -6.93 -13.27 23.78
N ALA A 247 -6.38 -13.41 24.98
CA ALA A 247 -5.63 -12.34 25.67
C ALA A 247 -4.57 -11.62 24.81
N GLU A 248 -3.89 -12.35 23.91
CA GLU A 248 -2.93 -11.77 22.96
C GLU A 248 -3.57 -10.75 22.01
N LEU A 249 -4.78 -11.02 21.50
CA LEU A 249 -5.51 -10.13 20.60
C LEU A 249 -6.10 -8.95 21.37
N LEU A 250 -6.60 -9.20 22.58
CA LEU A 250 -7.20 -8.18 23.44
C LEU A 250 -6.17 -7.16 23.94
N ASN A 251 -4.88 -7.51 23.99
CA ASN A 251 -3.82 -6.58 24.41
C ASN A 251 -3.03 -6.00 23.24
N LEU A 252 -3.25 -6.46 22.01
CA LEU A 252 -2.48 -6.04 20.84
C LEU A 252 -2.94 -4.66 20.37
N CYS A 253 -2.10 -3.66 20.59
CA CYS A 253 -2.24 -2.34 20.00
C CYS A 253 -1.32 -2.17 18.80
N LYS A 254 -1.61 -1.15 18.00
CA LYS A 254 -0.80 -0.77 16.86
C LYS A 254 -0.50 0.71 16.89
N ARG A 255 0.75 1.09 16.69
CA ARG A 255 1.16 2.49 16.51
C ARG A 255 1.51 2.72 15.04
N LYS A 256 0.79 3.62 14.39
CA LYS A 256 1.05 4.08 13.03
C LYS A 256 1.87 5.36 13.10
N ILE A 257 3.09 5.35 12.60
CA ILE A 257 4.01 6.48 12.67
C ILE A 257 4.06 7.16 11.31
N ILE A 258 3.48 8.35 11.21
CA ILE A 258 3.44 9.17 10.00
C ILE A 258 4.70 10.03 9.95
N LEU A 259 5.38 10.02 8.82
CA LEU A 259 6.60 10.75 8.53
C LEU A 259 6.33 11.72 7.39
N GLU A 260 6.67 12.99 7.55
CA GLU A 260 6.60 13.99 6.48
C GLU A 260 8.00 14.42 6.07
N THR A 261 8.26 14.41 4.77
CA THR A 261 9.54 14.81 4.20
C THR A 261 9.59 16.29 3.86
N SER A 262 10.80 16.87 3.81
CA SER A 262 11.02 18.29 3.46
C SER A 262 10.54 18.63 2.03
N ASN A 263 10.55 17.64 1.14
CA ASN A 263 10.24 17.76 -0.29
C ASN A 263 9.36 16.58 -0.72
N TRP A 264 8.71 16.70 -1.87
CA TRP A 264 7.86 15.66 -2.46
C TRP A 264 8.67 14.69 -3.32
N PHE A 265 8.35 13.40 -3.31
CA PHE A 265 8.81 12.46 -4.32
C PHE A 265 7.91 12.47 -5.57
N PRO A 266 8.47 12.30 -6.78
CA PRO A 266 9.90 12.26 -7.09
C PRO A 266 10.57 13.64 -6.92
N TYR A 267 11.85 13.62 -6.55
CA TYR A 267 12.70 14.81 -6.36
C TYR A 267 14.05 14.60 -7.04
N VAL A 268 14.86 15.66 -7.12
CA VAL A 268 16.23 15.58 -7.69
C VAL A 268 17.16 14.69 -6.86
N LYS A 269 16.84 14.46 -5.58
CA LYS A 269 17.54 13.50 -4.70
C LYS A 269 16.69 12.25 -4.46
N LYS A 270 17.35 11.09 -4.36
CA LYS A 270 16.71 9.79 -4.05
C LYS A 270 16.38 9.59 -2.56
N ARG A 271 16.93 10.44 -1.70
CA ARG A 271 16.60 10.47 -0.27
C ARG A 271 16.22 11.88 0.13
N ILE A 272 15.19 12.00 0.97
CA ILE A 272 14.67 13.28 1.45
C ILE A 272 14.57 13.21 2.97
N LEU A 273 14.97 14.29 3.64
CA LEU A 273 14.97 14.39 5.10
C LEU A 273 13.53 14.35 5.61
N VAL A 274 13.29 13.57 6.67
CA VAL A 274 12.06 13.64 7.45
C VAL A 274 12.15 14.86 8.37
N VAL A 275 11.17 15.75 8.27
CA VAL A 275 11.11 17.01 9.04
C VAL A 275 10.04 16.98 10.12
N TYR A 276 9.09 16.04 10.02
CA TYR A 276 8.01 15.90 11.00
C TYR A 276 7.63 14.42 11.15
N GLU A 277 7.31 14.04 12.39
CA GLU A 277 6.88 12.70 12.78
C GLU A 277 5.64 12.82 13.68
N LYS A 278 4.59 12.05 13.39
CA LYS A 278 3.34 12.01 14.16
C LYS A 278 2.92 10.56 14.41
N PRO A 279 2.86 10.10 15.68
CA PRO A 279 2.27 8.82 16.01
C PRO A 279 0.73 8.91 16.03
N ILE A 280 0.07 7.86 15.56
CA ILE A 280 -1.35 7.58 15.78
C ILE A 280 -1.41 6.22 16.48
N GLU A 281 -2.03 6.18 17.65
CA GLU A 281 -2.18 4.96 18.43
C GLU A 281 -3.56 4.38 18.18
N LEU A 282 -3.59 3.08 17.85
CA LEU A 282 -4.78 2.30 17.67
C LEU A 282 -4.89 1.37 18.88
N ASN A 283 -6.03 1.45 19.56
CA ASN A 283 -6.37 0.49 20.61
C ASN A 283 -6.61 -0.92 20.00
N PRO A 284 -6.83 -1.97 20.82
CA PRO A 284 -6.97 -3.32 20.31
C PRO A 284 -8.13 -3.52 19.34
N LEU A 285 -9.29 -2.89 19.59
CA LEU A 285 -10.44 -2.97 18.69
C LEU A 285 -10.18 -2.22 17.37
N GLU A 286 -9.55 -1.04 17.43
CA GLU A 286 -9.14 -0.30 16.23
C GLU A 286 -8.10 -1.06 15.41
N THR A 287 -7.16 -1.73 16.08
CA THR A 287 -6.16 -2.59 15.44
C THR A 287 -6.83 -3.74 14.69
N ALA A 288 -7.80 -4.40 15.32
CA ALA A 288 -8.60 -5.46 14.68
C ALA A 288 -9.40 -4.94 13.46
N ILE A 289 -10.03 -3.77 13.58
CA ILE A 289 -10.74 -3.13 12.46
C ILE A 289 -9.78 -2.91 11.28
N ASP A 290 -8.62 -2.33 11.55
CA ASP A 290 -7.64 -1.99 10.51
C ASP A 290 -7.07 -3.24 9.82
N GLU A 291 -6.72 -4.28 10.59
CA GLU A 291 -6.24 -5.56 10.04
C GLU A 291 -7.29 -6.26 9.17
N ILE A 292 -8.56 -6.25 9.59
CA ILE A 292 -9.65 -6.82 8.79
C ILE A 292 -9.88 -5.99 7.52
N ARG A 293 -9.82 -4.64 7.60
CA ARG A 293 -9.95 -3.77 6.43
C ARG A 293 -8.88 -4.05 5.39
N LEU A 294 -7.61 -4.09 5.80
CA LEU A 294 -6.49 -4.41 4.91
C LEU A 294 -6.67 -5.79 4.26
N LYS A 295 -7.10 -6.79 5.03
CA LYS A 295 -7.40 -8.13 4.51
C LYS A 295 -8.55 -8.12 3.49
N ILE A 296 -9.59 -7.30 3.68
CA ILE A 296 -10.67 -7.12 2.70
C ILE A 296 -10.13 -6.50 1.41
N GLU A 297 -9.35 -5.42 1.52
CA GLU A 297 -8.79 -4.71 0.36
C GLU A 297 -7.87 -5.61 -0.47
N ASP A 298 -6.98 -6.34 0.20
CA ASP A 298 -6.12 -7.34 -0.43
C ASP A 298 -6.96 -8.41 -1.14
N PHE A 299 -7.96 -8.96 -0.45
CA PHE A 299 -8.82 -9.99 -1.02
C PHE A 299 -9.65 -9.49 -2.22
N GLU A 300 -10.23 -8.30 -2.15
CA GLU A 300 -10.96 -7.67 -3.25
C GLU A 300 -10.06 -7.43 -4.47
N SER A 301 -8.76 -7.16 -4.27
CA SER A 301 -7.78 -7.08 -5.35
C SER A 301 -7.56 -8.45 -6.04
N ILE A 302 -7.57 -9.55 -5.28
CA ILE A 302 -7.45 -10.91 -5.81
C ILE A 302 -8.66 -11.31 -6.63
N LEU A 303 -9.88 -10.96 -6.18
CA LEU A 303 -11.12 -11.24 -6.92
C LEU A 303 -11.08 -10.70 -8.35
N LYS A 304 -10.47 -9.52 -8.56
CA LYS A 304 -10.34 -8.90 -9.89
C LYS A 304 -9.44 -9.69 -10.84
N LYS A 305 -8.44 -10.40 -10.31
CA LYS A 305 -7.48 -11.17 -11.12
C LYS A 305 -8.09 -12.43 -11.73
N LYS A 306 -9.17 -12.97 -11.14
CA LYS A 306 -9.85 -14.20 -11.58
C LYS A 306 -8.90 -15.41 -11.74
N ASP A 307 -7.87 -15.46 -10.91
CA ASP A 307 -6.92 -16.57 -10.84
C ASP A 307 -7.39 -17.55 -9.75
N ILE A 308 -7.78 -18.76 -10.15
CA ILE A 308 -8.34 -19.76 -9.24
C ILE A 308 -7.34 -20.20 -8.16
N THR A 309 -6.05 -20.27 -8.48
CA THR A 309 -5.01 -20.75 -7.55
C THR A 309 -4.74 -19.70 -6.49
N LEU A 310 -4.64 -18.44 -6.92
CA LEU A 310 -4.48 -17.32 -6.00
C LEU A 310 -5.73 -17.11 -5.13
N LEU A 311 -6.91 -17.30 -5.72
CA LEU A 311 -8.18 -17.25 -5.00
C LEU A 311 -8.28 -18.37 -3.95
N GLU A 312 -7.89 -19.60 -4.30
CA GLU A 312 -7.83 -20.76 -3.39
C GLU A 312 -6.96 -20.44 -2.17
N LEU A 313 -5.74 -19.94 -2.40
CA LEU A 313 -4.78 -19.61 -1.35
C LEU A 313 -5.35 -18.61 -0.34
N TYR A 314 -5.99 -17.54 -0.82
CA TYR A 314 -6.53 -16.51 0.05
C TYR A 314 -7.81 -16.95 0.77
N LEU A 315 -8.68 -17.71 0.10
CA LEU A 315 -9.88 -18.28 0.74
C LEU A 315 -9.50 -19.27 1.84
N GLN A 316 -8.55 -20.17 1.57
CA GLN A 316 -8.03 -21.11 2.58
C GLN A 316 -7.41 -20.37 3.77
N GLY A 317 -6.53 -19.40 3.54
CA GLY A 317 -5.90 -18.63 4.63
C GLY A 317 -6.88 -17.76 5.43
N GLY A 318 -8.03 -17.43 4.85
CA GLY A 318 -9.08 -16.64 5.48
C GLY A 318 -10.11 -17.46 6.27
N ILE A 319 -10.62 -18.51 5.65
CA ILE A 319 -11.75 -19.33 6.14
C ILE A 319 -11.25 -20.56 6.90
N MET A 320 -10.09 -21.09 6.52
CA MET A 320 -9.49 -22.31 7.09
C MET A 320 -8.06 -22.07 7.60
N PRO A 321 -7.84 -21.08 8.47
CA PRO A 321 -6.51 -20.77 8.95
C PRO A 321 -5.97 -21.92 9.82
N GLN A 322 -4.77 -22.42 9.48
CA GLN A 322 -4.14 -23.54 10.19
C GLN A 322 -3.05 -23.11 11.19
N VAL A 323 -2.42 -21.96 10.95
CA VAL A 323 -1.27 -21.46 11.72
C VAL A 323 -1.63 -20.28 12.62
N HIS A 324 -2.57 -19.44 12.18
CA HIS A 324 -3.03 -18.27 12.92
C HIS A 324 -4.47 -18.47 13.40
N LYS A 325 -4.91 -17.70 14.40
CA LYS A 325 -6.26 -17.83 15.01
C LYS A 325 -7.41 -17.45 14.06
N GLY A 326 -7.11 -16.82 12.93
CA GLY A 326 -8.11 -16.49 11.91
C GLY A 326 -8.96 -15.25 12.21
N PRO A 327 -9.79 -14.81 11.25
CA PRO A 327 -10.72 -13.70 11.46
C PRO A 327 -11.71 -13.96 12.60
N LEU A 328 -12.20 -15.21 12.74
CA LEU A 328 -13.21 -15.54 13.76
C LEU A 328 -12.73 -15.24 15.19
N ALA A 329 -11.44 -15.42 15.48
CA ALA A 329 -10.89 -15.10 16.79
C ALA A 329 -11.01 -13.61 17.16
N TYR A 330 -10.99 -12.69 16.17
CA TYR A 330 -11.30 -11.29 16.44
C TYR A 330 -12.78 -11.09 16.76
N ALA A 331 -13.68 -11.77 16.05
CA ALA A 331 -15.11 -11.69 16.35
C ALA A 331 -15.41 -12.22 17.76
N GLU A 332 -14.85 -13.37 18.14
CA GLU A 332 -14.98 -13.93 19.48
C GLU A 332 -14.41 -12.97 20.54
N ALA A 333 -13.20 -12.45 20.33
CA ALA A 333 -12.56 -11.53 21.27
C ALA A 333 -13.36 -10.23 21.50
N PHE A 334 -13.96 -9.66 20.46
CA PHE A 334 -14.53 -8.31 20.51
C PHE A 334 -16.06 -8.23 20.43
N LEU A 335 -16.78 -9.35 20.19
CA LEU A 335 -18.25 -9.39 20.17
C LEU A 335 -18.85 -10.21 21.31
N ASP A 336 -18.06 -11.07 21.95
CA ASP A 336 -18.54 -11.79 23.13
C ASP A 336 -18.83 -10.78 24.27
N PRO A 337 -19.93 -10.92 25.05
CA PRO A 337 -20.30 -9.99 26.12
C PRO A 337 -19.38 -10.11 27.33
N ASN A 338 -18.16 -9.61 27.19
CA ASN A 338 -17.15 -9.62 28.24
C ASN A 338 -16.92 -8.19 28.78
N GLU A 339 -16.45 -8.08 30.03
CA GLU A 339 -16.16 -6.76 30.66
C GLU A 339 -15.24 -5.90 29.79
N PHE A 340 -14.28 -6.53 29.10
CA PHE A 340 -13.38 -5.87 28.17
C PHE A 340 -14.11 -5.20 26.99
N ASN A 341 -15.18 -5.79 26.49
CA ASN A 341 -15.96 -5.24 25.38
C ASN A 341 -16.70 -3.96 25.84
N SER A 342 -17.14 -3.89 27.11
CA SER A 342 -17.92 -2.75 27.63
C SER A 342 -17.20 -1.39 27.55
N LYS A 343 -15.86 -1.36 27.50
CA LYS A 343 -15.06 -0.12 27.48
C LYS A 343 -15.04 0.63 26.14
N TYR A 344 -15.46 0.00 25.05
CA TYR A 344 -15.44 0.62 23.72
C TYR A 344 -16.75 1.36 23.41
N SER A 345 -16.66 2.47 22.67
CA SER A 345 -17.84 3.23 22.25
C SER A 345 -18.75 2.41 21.34
N LYS A 346 -20.07 2.68 21.40
CA LYS A 346 -21.07 2.03 20.53
C LYS A 346 -20.74 2.20 19.04
N GLU A 347 -20.23 3.37 18.66
CA GLU A 347 -19.84 3.68 17.28
C GLU A 347 -18.67 2.81 16.81
N LEU A 348 -17.64 2.64 17.65
CA LEU A 348 -16.47 1.83 17.32
C LEU A 348 -16.84 0.35 17.19
N LYS A 349 -17.67 -0.18 18.09
CA LYS A 349 -18.22 -1.53 17.99
C LYS A 349 -19.03 -1.71 16.71
N LYS A 350 -19.91 -0.76 16.37
CA LYS A 350 -20.68 -0.78 15.12
C LYS A 350 -19.74 -0.79 13.90
N LYS A 351 -18.67 0.01 13.91
CA LYS A 351 -17.65 0.03 12.86
C LYS A 351 -16.97 -1.34 12.70
N PHE A 352 -16.62 -2.00 13.81
CA PHE A 352 -16.06 -3.36 13.78
C PHE A 352 -17.03 -4.37 13.19
N LYS A 353 -18.28 -4.41 13.66
CA LYS A 353 -19.31 -5.32 13.13
C LYS A 353 -19.56 -5.14 11.64
N LEU A 354 -19.69 -3.90 11.18
CA LEU A 354 -19.86 -3.59 9.75
C LEU A 354 -18.65 -4.01 8.91
N THR A 355 -17.44 -3.80 9.46
CA THR A 355 -16.19 -4.22 8.81
C THR A 355 -16.12 -5.75 8.71
N PHE A 356 -16.43 -6.46 9.79
CA PHE A 356 -16.46 -7.93 9.80
C PHE A 356 -17.53 -8.49 8.85
N LYS A 357 -18.73 -7.88 8.82
CA LYS A 357 -19.77 -8.25 7.84
C LYS A 357 -19.25 -8.09 6.41
N ARG A 358 -18.55 -6.99 6.10
CA ARG A 358 -17.95 -6.79 4.76
C ARG A 358 -16.92 -7.89 4.43
N LEU A 359 -16.15 -8.36 5.42
CA LEU A 359 -15.24 -9.49 5.23
C LEU A 359 -16.00 -10.75 4.83
N VAL A 360 -17.05 -11.10 5.58
CA VAL A 360 -17.91 -12.27 5.28
C VAL A 360 -18.55 -12.14 3.89
N ASP A 361 -19.10 -10.98 3.56
CA ASP A 361 -19.69 -10.70 2.24
C ASP A 361 -18.64 -10.83 1.12
N SER A 362 -17.40 -10.39 1.35
CA SER A 362 -16.31 -10.53 0.39
C SER A 362 -15.89 -11.99 0.21
N TYR A 363 -15.77 -12.78 1.29
CA TYR A 363 -15.51 -14.22 1.19
C TYR A 363 -16.60 -14.97 0.45
N LYS A 364 -17.88 -14.63 0.67
CA LYS A 364 -18.98 -15.18 -0.10
C LYS A 364 -18.81 -14.97 -1.61
N LYS A 365 -18.53 -13.72 -2.02
CA LYS A 365 -18.23 -13.40 -3.43
C LYS A 365 -17.04 -14.20 -3.97
N GLY A 366 -16.03 -14.43 -3.14
CA GLY A 366 -14.87 -15.24 -3.48
C GLY A 366 -15.21 -16.70 -3.70
N ILE A 367 -16.03 -17.30 -2.85
CA ILE A 367 -16.51 -18.69 -3.00
C ILE A 367 -17.36 -18.83 -4.26
N ASP A 368 -18.29 -17.89 -4.50
CA ASP A 368 -19.11 -17.86 -5.70
C ASP A 368 -18.25 -17.78 -6.97
N LEU A 369 -17.24 -16.91 -6.98
CA LEU A 369 -16.29 -16.79 -8.08
C LEU A 369 -15.46 -18.07 -8.25
N TYR A 370 -14.99 -18.66 -7.14
CA TYR A 370 -14.22 -19.89 -7.15
C TYR A 370 -15.02 -21.04 -7.80
N PHE A 371 -16.31 -21.18 -7.45
CA PHE A 371 -17.22 -22.13 -8.08
C PHE A 371 -17.37 -21.91 -9.58
N GLN A 372 -17.55 -20.66 -10.01
CA GLN A 372 -17.68 -20.32 -11.43
C GLN A 372 -16.40 -20.67 -12.21
N LEU A 373 -15.23 -20.39 -11.64
CA LEU A 373 -13.95 -20.71 -12.25
C LEU A 373 -13.70 -22.22 -12.27
N SER A 374 -14.00 -22.94 -11.18
CA SER A 374 -13.86 -24.39 -11.13
C SER A 374 -14.74 -25.06 -12.18
N LYS A 375 -16.00 -24.64 -12.30
CA LYS A 375 -16.94 -25.16 -13.31
C LYS A 375 -16.44 -24.93 -14.74
N LYS A 376 -15.95 -23.72 -15.06
CA LYS A 376 -15.39 -23.41 -16.39
C LYS A 376 -14.18 -24.27 -16.74
N ILE A 377 -13.29 -24.52 -15.76
CA ILE A 377 -12.15 -25.42 -15.93
C ILE A 377 -12.64 -26.84 -16.20
N THR A 378 -13.63 -27.32 -15.43
CA THR A 378 -14.26 -28.63 -15.65
C THR A 378 -14.82 -28.80 -17.06
N GLU A 379 -15.61 -27.83 -17.52
CA GLU A 379 -16.24 -27.84 -18.84
C GLU A 379 -15.20 -27.83 -19.97
N SER A 380 -14.22 -26.91 -19.90
CA SER A 380 -13.13 -26.84 -20.89
C SER A 380 -12.30 -28.11 -20.96
N CYS A 381 -12.16 -28.81 -19.84
CA CYS A 381 -11.44 -30.07 -19.74
C CYS A 381 -12.22 -31.25 -20.34
N ALA A 382 -13.55 -31.26 -20.20
CA ALA A 382 -14.42 -32.27 -20.81
C ALA A 382 -14.36 -32.22 -22.35
N ASP A 383 -14.29 -31.02 -22.93
CA ASP A 383 -14.15 -30.83 -24.38
C ASP A 383 -12.81 -31.39 -24.93
N VAL A 384 -11.72 -31.31 -24.15
CA VAL A 384 -10.39 -31.82 -24.53
C VAL A 384 -10.30 -33.34 -24.40
N GLN A 385 -11.02 -33.94 -23.45
CA GLN A 385 -11.04 -35.40 -23.21
C GLN A 385 -11.61 -36.19 -24.40
N LEU A 386 -12.45 -35.59 -25.24
CA LEU A 386 -12.97 -36.21 -26.46
C LEU A 386 -11.88 -36.51 -27.51
N ASN A 387 -10.68 -35.91 -27.39
CA ASN A 387 -9.62 -35.98 -28.40
C ASN A 387 -8.38 -36.81 -28.00
N SER A 388 -8.27 -37.33 -26.77
CA SER A 388 -7.12 -38.16 -26.34
C SER A 388 -7.35 -38.90 -25.01
N LYS A 389 -7.15 -40.23 -25.00
CA LYS A 389 -7.45 -41.11 -23.83
C LYS A 389 -6.45 -41.01 -22.67
N ASN A 390 -5.16 -40.75 -22.93
CA ASN A 390 -4.13 -40.74 -21.88
C ASN A 390 -4.03 -39.39 -21.14
N SER A 391 -4.43 -38.29 -21.78
CA SER A 391 -4.55 -36.97 -21.12
C SER A 391 -5.79 -36.87 -20.23
N ALA A 392 -6.80 -37.74 -20.44
CA ALA A 392 -8.09 -37.64 -19.77
C ALA A 392 -8.04 -37.93 -18.27
N ILE A 393 -7.20 -38.87 -17.82
CA ILE A 393 -7.10 -39.24 -16.39
C ILE A 393 -6.47 -38.12 -15.56
N SER A 394 -5.38 -37.52 -16.05
CA SER A 394 -4.70 -36.40 -15.38
C SER A 394 -5.62 -35.17 -15.27
N ILE A 395 -6.34 -34.88 -16.36
CA ILE A 395 -7.32 -33.78 -16.42
C ILE A 395 -8.47 -34.03 -15.43
N SER A 396 -9.06 -35.23 -15.42
CA SER A 396 -10.15 -35.58 -14.50
C SER A 396 -9.74 -35.44 -13.03
N ASN A 397 -8.52 -35.83 -12.67
CA ASN A 397 -7.99 -35.70 -11.32
C ASN A 397 -7.82 -34.23 -10.90
N GLN A 398 -7.36 -33.36 -11.80
CA GLN A 398 -7.21 -31.93 -11.52
C GLN A 398 -8.57 -31.23 -11.36
N THR A 399 -9.56 -31.63 -12.16
CA THR A 399 -10.93 -31.10 -12.08
C THR A 399 -11.62 -31.48 -10.76
N ASN A 400 -11.50 -32.76 -10.36
CA ASN A 400 -12.06 -33.25 -9.10
C ASN A 400 -11.45 -32.53 -7.89
N LYS A 401 -10.16 -32.16 -7.95
CA LYS A 401 -9.51 -31.38 -6.90
C LYS A 401 -10.20 -30.03 -6.66
N TYR A 402 -10.50 -29.27 -7.71
CA TYR A 402 -11.09 -27.93 -7.53
C TYR A 402 -12.53 -27.99 -7.01
N LEU A 403 -13.33 -28.95 -7.48
CA LEU A 403 -14.70 -29.14 -6.98
C LEU A 403 -14.73 -29.61 -5.52
N GLU A 404 -13.83 -30.53 -5.14
CA GLU A 404 -13.73 -30.96 -3.75
C GLU A 404 -13.25 -29.83 -2.84
N MET A 405 -12.28 -29.03 -3.29
CA MET A 405 -11.86 -27.85 -2.56
C MET A 405 -12.98 -26.81 -2.40
N TYR A 406 -13.81 -26.61 -3.43
CA TYR A 406 -15.00 -25.77 -3.33
C TYR A 406 -15.96 -26.27 -2.25
N ARG A 407 -16.23 -27.58 -2.20
CA ARG A 407 -17.10 -28.19 -1.18
C ARG A 407 -16.58 -27.89 0.23
N ILE A 408 -15.29 -28.15 0.47
CA ILE A 408 -14.64 -27.91 1.76
C ILE A 408 -14.69 -26.43 2.15
N LEU A 409 -14.36 -25.52 1.24
CA LEU A 409 -14.39 -24.07 1.50
C LEU A 409 -15.80 -23.59 1.79
N SER A 410 -16.81 -24.12 1.11
CA SER A 410 -18.22 -23.76 1.30
C SER A 410 -18.73 -24.20 2.67
N GLU A 411 -18.40 -25.41 3.10
CA GLU A 411 -18.74 -25.93 4.44
C GLU A 411 -18.09 -25.08 5.54
N LYS A 412 -16.79 -24.80 5.41
CA LYS A 412 -16.06 -23.98 6.39
C LYS A 412 -16.49 -22.53 6.42
N PHE A 413 -16.90 -21.98 5.28
CA PHE A 413 -17.49 -20.65 5.24
C PHE A 413 -18.85 -20.61 5.93
N ALA A 414 -19.70 -21.63 5.73
CA ALA A 414 -20.98 -21.71 6.42
C ALA A 414 -20.82 -21.80 7.95
N GLU A 415 -19.83 -22.54 8.44
CA GLU A 415 -19.46 -22.56 9.87
C GLU A 415 -19.08 -21.15 10.36
N LEU A 416 -18.15 -20.47 9.66
CA LEU A 416 -17.70 -19.12 10.00
C LEU A 416 -18.86 -18.11 10.00
N GLU A 417 -19.71 -18.15 8.98
CA GLU A 417 -20.86 -17.27 8.83
C GLU A 417 -21.87 -17.50 9.97
N ASN A 418 -22.17 -18.75 10.31
CA ASN A 418 -23.07 -19.08 11.41
C ASN A 418 -22.51 -18.66 12.77
N ASN A 419 -21.21 -18.84 13.01
CA ASN A 419 -20.60 -18.41 14.26
C ASN A 419 -20.66 -16.89 14.44
N PHE A 420 -20.35 -16.13 13.38
CA PHE A 420 -20.48 -14.67 13.42
C PHE A 420 -21.93 -14.22 13.64
N ARG A 421 -22.91 -14.88 13.00
CA ARG A 421 -24.34 -14.61 13.25
C ARG A 421 -24.72 -14.83 14.71
N ASN A 422 -24.27 -15.93 15.32
CA ASN A 422 -24.55 -16.23 16.71
C ASN A 422 -23.94 -15.18 17.64
N LEU A 423 -22.71 -14.71 17.37
CA LEU A 423 -22.08 -13.63 18.13
C LEU A 423 -22.87 -12.32 18.04
N LEU A 424 -23.42 -11.97 16.87
CA LEU A 424 -24.28 -10.78 16.74
C LEU A 424 -25.57 -10.89 17.55
N LEU A 425 -26.17 -12.09 17.60
CA LEU A 425 -27.35 -12.35 18.41
C LEU A 425 -27.05 -12.20 19.91
N ILE A 426 -25.93 -12.77 20.36
CA ILE A 426 -25.46 -12.71 21.75
C ILE A 426 -25.18 -11.25 22.17
N ASP A 427 -24.55 -10.45 21.30
CA ASP A 427 -24.28 -9.03 21.55
C ASP A 427 -25.53 -8.14 21.37
N GLY A 428 -26.70 -8.72 21.08
CA GLY A 428 -27.98 -8.02 20.97
C GLY A 428 -28.17 -7.15 19.72
N ASP A 429 -27.38 -7.37 18.66
CA ASP A 429 -27.44 -6.61 17.40
C ASP A 429 -28.42 -7.25 16.40
N PHE A 430 -29.71 -7.14 16.74
CA PHE A 430 -30.78 -7.77 15.96
C PHE A 430 -30.89 -7.22 14.53
N GLU A 431 -30.59 -5.95 14.30
CA GLU A 431 -30.66 -5.35 12.96
C GLU A 431 -29.63 -5.99 12.02
N LEU A 432 -28.37 -6.08 12.46
CA LEU A 432 -27.32 -6.69 11.65
C LEU A 432 -27.52 -8.20 11.51
N TYR A 433 -28.00 -8.86 12.56
CA TYR A 433 -28.39 -10.27 12.54
C TYR A 433 -29.44 -10.56 11.46
N GLN A 434 -30.52 -9.77 11.39
CA GLN A 434 -31.58 -9.93 10.38
C GLN A 434 -31.06 -9.69 8.95
N LEU A 435 -30.14 -8.74 8.76
CA LEU A 435 -29.51 -8.52 7.46
C LEU A 435 -28.69 -9.73 6.98
N GLN A 436 -28.05 -10.48 7.88
CA GLN A 436 -27.33 -11.69 7.50
C GLN A 436 -28.28 -12.83 7.11
N LEU A 437 -29.42 -12.99 7.80
CA LEU A 437 -30.44 -14.00 7.46
C LEU A 437 -30.92 -13.91 6.01
N ASN A 438 -31.17 -12.69 5.52
CA ASN A 438 -31.63 -12.46 4.15
C ASN A 438 -30.56 -12.80 3.09
N ASN A 439 -29.27 -12.76 3.46
CA ASN A 439 -28.17 -13.07 2.56
C ASN A 439 -27.84 -14.58 2.46
N SER A 440 -28.31 -15.43 3.38
CA SER A 440 -28.04 -16.89 3.36
C SER A 440 -28.85 -17.72 2.36
N GLN A 441 -29.86 -17.16 1.70
CA GLN A 441 -30.82 -17.97 0.92
C GLN A 441 -30.21 -18.69 -0.30
N LEU A 442 -28.97 -18.37 -0.71
CA LEU A 442 -28.27 -19.08 -1.78
C LEU A 442 -27.67 -20.45 -1.36
N ALA A 443 -27.34 -20.66 -0.09
CA ALA A 443 -26.69 -21.91 0.35
C ALA A 443 -27.66 -23.12 0.34
N ARG A 444 -28.96 -22.88 0.53
CA ARG A 444 -29.99 -23.93 0.46
C ARG A 444 -30.23 -24.44 -0.96
N LEU A 445 -30.08 -23.59 -1.97
CA LEU A 445 -30.32 -23.94 -3.37
C LEU A 445 -29.21 -24.81 -3.99
N ILE A 446 -27.99 -24.79 -3.44
CA ILE A 446 -26.86 -25.55 -3.99
C ILE A 446 -26.87 -27.01 -3.50
N MET A 447 -27.27 -27.26 -2.25
CA MET A 447 -27.39 -28.64 -1.73
C MET A 447 -28.54 -29.43 -2.38
N ASP A 448 -29.62 -28.76 -2.77
CA ASP A 448 -30.76 -29.41 -3.46
C ASP A 448 -30.45 -29.77 -4.93
N SER A 449 -29.37 -29.25 -5.52
CA SER A 449 -28.99 -29.54 -6.90
C SER A 449 -28.11 -30.79 -7.05
N THR A 450 -27.48 -31.27 -5.96
CA THR A 450 -26.63 -32.47 -5.95
C THR A 450 -27.38 -33.78 -5.66
N THR A 451 -28.65 -33.71 -5.27
CA THR A 451 -29.49 -34.89 -5.00
C THR A 451 -30.31 -35.36 -6.21
N VAL A 452 -30.30 -34.63 -7.33
CA VAL A 452 -31.11 -34.97 -8.52
C VAL A 452 -30.36 -35.86 -9.52
N SER A 453 -29.05 -36.09 -9.37
CA SER A 453 -28.27 -36.95 -10.28
C SER A 453 -28.15 -38.42 -9.85
N SER A 454 -28.76 -38.83 -8.73
CA SER A 454 -28.74 -40.22 -8.24
C SER A 454 -30.08 -40.97 -8.39
N SER A 455 -31.02 -40.46 -9.19
CA SER A 455 -32.33 -41.09 -9.42
C SER A 455 -32.69 -41.24 -10.89
N GLN A 456 -31.75 -41.71 -11.72
CA GLN A 456 -32.05 -42.40 -12.99
C GLN A 456 -30.98 -43.48 -13.22
N ALA A 457 -31.27 -44.68 -12.74
CA ALA A 457 -30.67 -45.94 -13.16
C ALA A 457 -31.82 -46.91 -13.46
#